data_AF-A0AAD9A4S0-F1
#
_entry.id   AF-A0AAD9A4S0-F1
#
_cell.length_a   1.000
_cell.length_b   1.000
_cell.length_c   1.000
_cell.angle_alpha   90.00
_cell.angle_beta   90.00
_cell.angle_gamma   90.00
#
_symmetry.space_group_name_H-M   'P 1'
#
loop_
_entity.id
_entity.type
_entity.pdbx_description
1 polymer ?
#
loop_
_entity_poly.entity_id
_entity_poly.type
_entity_poly.pdbx_seq_one_letter_code
_entity_poly.pdbx_strand_id
1 'polypeptide(L)'
;MAASSRGAFAVLGLLRTSPRLCRQCARVQIRAPSRAYSGAAAAAATTTPPNPRPSTPSSIPPEPKAATPSGPGYRIKSGAIVTRAPLLTRPLTDFEQAYFFYQKRLEERLTLPFITSVYFKQDTPALIDWNMKVKDRQGTVGKDVGMYNGKASRAWDDELLVGDKLSRHETSVELLLKDAVMRVSDDAEIIPEEDRVPPEAPQPRVSEADKKGDKTRLDRAMDRTLYLVVKRDGKDAKWEFPAAALSTEENLHEVGFSFVTLSRLRG
;
A
#
# COMPACT_ATOMS: atom_id res chain seq x y z
N MET A 1 -58.28 -9.53 -0.92
CA MET A 1 -58.86 -8.18 -1.09
C MET A 1 -57.76 -7.16 -0.80
N ALA A 2 -57.66 -6.15 -1.66
CA ALA A 2 -56.49 -5.31 -1.91
C ALA A 2 -56.50 -3.95 -1.17
N ALA A 3 -55.45 -3.16 -1.45
CA ALA A 3 -55.18 -1.73 -1.16
C ALA A 3 -54.54 -1.43 0.22
N SER A 4 -53.36 -0.81 0.39
CA SER A 4 -52.59 0.31 -0.24
C SER A 4 -52.68 1.63 0.54
N SER A 5 -51.50 2.19 0.89
CA SER A 5 -51.10 3.62 0.97
C SER A 5 -49.79 3.64 1.78
N ARG A 6 -48.59 4.08 1.34
CA ARG A 6 -48.09 5.29 0.66
C ARG A 6 -48.35 6.61 1.40
N GLY A 7 -47.25 7.25 1.81
CA GLY A 7 -47.18 8.67 2.20
C GLY A 7 -46.39 8.85 3.49
N ALA A 8 -45.05 8.85 3.51
CA ALA A 8 -44.11 9.80 2.89
C ALA A 8 -44.21 11.22 3.50
N PHE A 9 -43.15 11.54 4.24
CA PHE A 9 -42.79 12.81 4.86
C PHE A 9 -43.10 14.03 4.00
N ALA A 10 -43.86 14.95 4.58
CA ALA A 10 -44.04 16.31 4.08
C ALA A 10 -43.22 17.28 4.95
N VAL A 11 -42.89 18.42 4.34
CA VAL A 11 -42.38 19.67 4.92
C VAL A 11 -40.86 19.87 4.87
N LEU A 12 -40.37 20.34 3.71
CA LEU A 12 -39.88 21.72 3.51
C LEU A 12 -39.28 21.89 2.10
N GLY A 13 -39.64 22.98 1.42
CA GLY A 13 -38.91 23.44 0.22
C GLY A 13 -39.75 24.07 -0.87
N LEU A 14 -40.48 25.14 -0.54
CA LEU A 14 -41.08 26.02 -1.55
C LEU A 14 -39.98 26.74 -2.35
N LEU A 15 -40.15 26.64 -3.68
CA LEU A 15 -39.74 27.60 -4.71
C LEU A 15 -38.23 27.75 -4.98
N ARG A 16 -37.76 27.08 -6.04
CA ARG A 16 -36.91 27.72 -7.06
C ARG A 16 -37.04 26.99 -8.40
N THR A 17 -37.44 27.76 -9.39
CA THR A 17 -37.55 27.43 -10.81
C THR A 17 -36.20 27.00 -11.39
N SER A 18 -36.15 25.80 -11.97
CA SER A 18 -34.99 25.31 -12.72
C SER A 18 -34.98 25.85 -14.15
N PRO A 19 -33.89 26.42 -14.68
CA PRO A 19 -33.78 26.72 -16.10
C PRO A 19 -33.61 25.42 -16.90
N ARG A 20 -34.29 25.33 -18.04
CA ARG A 20 -34.18 24.22 -18.99
C ARG A 20 -32.77 24.19 -19.59
N LEU A 21 -31.92 23.31 -19.08
CA LEU A 21 -30.59 23.04 -19.64
C LEU A 21 -30.63 21.81 -20.56
N CYS A 22 -29.99 21.94 -21.72
CA CYS A 22 -29.87 20.90 -22.73
C CYS A 22 -29.13 19.67 -22.18
N ARG A 23 -29.67 18.47 -22.46
CA ARG A 23 -29.18 17.17 -21.97
C ARG A 23 -27.75 16.83 -22.40
N GLN A 24 -27.19 17.53 -23.39
CA GLN A 24 -25.81 17.38 -23.85
C GLN A 24 -24.79 18.21 -23.05
N CYS A 25 -25.19 19.31 -22.40
CA CYS A 25 -24.28 20.16 -21.62
C CYS A 25 -24.01 19.59 -20.21
N ALA A 26 -24.87 18.71 -19.69
CA ALA A 26 -24.72 18.09 -18.37
C ALA A 26 -23.64 16.99 -18.29
N ARG A 27 -23.11 16.53 -19.42
CA ARG A 27 -22.12 15.42 -19.46
C ARG A 27 -20.65 15.87 -19.44
N VAL A 28 -20.36 17.17 -19.49
CA VAL A 28 -18.98 17.67 -19.71
C VAL A 28 -18.33 18.25 -18.44
N GLN A 29 -19.01 18.30 -17.29
CA GLN A 29 -18.45 18.94 -16.09
C GLN A 29 -18.55 18.10 -14.82
N ILE A 30 -17.90 16.93 -14.77
CA ILE A 30 -17.21 16.44 -13.54
C ILE A 30 -16.00 15.60 -13.96
N ARG A 31 -14.89 16.25 -14.28
CA ARG A 31 -13.55 15.67 -14.08
C ARG A 31 -12.68 16.79 -13.54
N ALA A 32 -12.63 16.89 -12.21
CA ALA A 32 -11.67 17.74 -11.54
C ALA A 32 -10.25 17.26 -11.93
N PRO A 33 -9.37 18.13 -12.44
CA PRO A 33 -7.97 17.78 -12.62
C PRO A 33 -7.29 17.77 -11.25
N SER A 34 -6.89 16.59 -10.76
CA SER A 34 -5.89 16.53 -9.70
C SER A 34 -4.57 17.07 -10.25
N ARG A 35 -4.14 18.18 -9.65
CA ARG A 35 -2.87 18.86 -9.90
C ARG A 35 -1.69 17.88 -9.92
N ALA A 36 -0.96 17.84 -11.02
CA ALA A 36 0.45 17.49 -11.00
C ALA A 36 1.26 18.75 -10.68
N TYR A 37 2.08 18.70 -9.65
CA TYR A 37 3.14 19.68 -9.41
C TYR A 37 4.15 19.58 -10.55
N SER A 38 4.40 20.67 -11.28
CA SER A 38 5.60 20.84 -12.10
C SER A 38 5.91 22.33 -12.24
N GLY A 39 7.20 22.61 -12.08
CA GLY A 39 7.77 23.93 -11.81
C GLY A 39 7.73 24.92 -12.97
N ALA A 40 8.07 26.15 -12.59
CA ALA A 40 8.03 27.36 -13.37
C ALA A 40 8.83 27.31 -14.69
N ALA A 41 8.27 27.91 -15.73
CA ALA A 41 9.03 28.57 -16.79
C ALA A 41 8.24 29.80 -17.26
N ALA A 42 8.91 30.94 -17.19
CA ALA A 42 8.43 32.24 -17.64
C ALA A 42 8.37 32.32 -19.16
N ALA A 43 7.37 33.01 -19.72
CA ALA A 43 7.54 33.86 -20.89
C ALA A 43 6.29 34.73 -21.16
N ALA A 44 6.58 36.03 -21.29
CA ALA A 44 5.87 37.15 -21.89
C ALA A 44 4.55 36.92 -22.65
N ALA A 45 3.58 37.78 -22.34
CA ALA A 45 2.39 38.04 -23.13
C ALA A 45 2.62 39.22 -24.08
N THR A 46 2.25 39.07 -25.35
CA THR A 46 1.94 40.17 -26.27
C THR A 46 0.66 39.85 -27.05
N THR A 47 -0.20 40.86 -27.10
CA THR A 47 -1.56 41.00 -27.64
C THR A 47 -1.69 40.89 -29.17
N THR A 48 -2.81 40.34 -29.72
CA THR A 48 -3.68 40.90 -30.81
C THR A 48 -4.77 39.89 -31.32
N PRO A 49 -5.85 40.33 -32.03
CA PRO A 49 -7.19 39.69 -32.12
C PRO A 49 -7.39 38.66 -33.27
N PRO A 50 -8.58 38.02 -33.39
CA PRO A 50 -8.81 36.89 -34.28
C PRO A 50 -9.22 37.31 -35.70
N ASN A 51 -8.63 36.66 -36.71
CA ASN A 51 -9.08 36.70 -38.11
C ASN A 51 -9.24 35.26 -38.64
N PRO A 52 -10.18 34.97 -39.56
CA PRO A 52 -10.66 33.62 -39.79
C PRO A 52 -9.78 32.80 -40.74
N ARG A 53 -9.81 31.50 -40.46
CA ARG A 53 -9.13 30.35 -41.07
C ARG A 53 -9.31 30.25 -42.60
N PRO A 54 -8.21 30.15 -43.38
CA PRO A 54 -8.22 29.47 -44.66
C PRO A 54 -7.91 27.96 -44.48
N SER A 55 -8.61 27.15 -45.26
CA SER A 55 -8.49 25.68 -45.33
C SER A 55 -7.13 25.21 -45.83
N THR A 56 -6.41 24.44 -45.03
CA THR A 56 -5.25 23.65 -45.45
C THR A 56 -5.70 22.29 -46.01
N PRO A 57 -5.25 21.86 -47.20
CA PRO A 57 -5.42 20.47 -47.62
C PRO A 57 -4.58 19.55 -46.72
N SER A 58 -5.17 18.41 -46.38
CA SER A 58 -4.57 17.35 -45.55
C SER A 58 -3.26 16.85 -46.16
N SER A 59 -2.13 17.27 -45.58
CA SER A 59 -0.84 16.65 -45.81
C SER A 59 -0.76 15.41 -44.92
N ILE A 60 -0.99 14.25 -45.52
CA ILE A 60 -0.65 12.96 -44.91
C ILE A 60 0.88 12.96 -44.77
N PRO A 61 1.46 12.74 -43.58
CA PRO A 61 2.90 12.57 -43.44
C PRO A 61 3.31 11.32 -44.24
N PRO A 62 4.35 11.39 -45.10
CA PRO A 62 4.83 10.20 -45.79
C PRO A 62 5.28 9.14 -44.78
N GLU A 63 4.85 7.91 -45.05
CA GLU A 63 5.26 6.68 -44.38
C GLU A 63 6.80 6.63 -44.26
N PRO A 64 7.37 6.24 -43.10
CA PRO A 64 8.81 6.28 -42.91
C PRO A 64 9.51 5.35 -43.89
N LYS A 65 10.23 5.94 -44.86
CA LYS A 65 11.14 5.22 -45.75
C LYS A 65 12.15 4.42 -44.91
N ALA A 66 12.21 3.11 -45.17
CA ALA A 66 13.23 2.24 -44.59
C ALA A 66 14.63 2.78 -44.91
N ALA A 67 15.35 3.22 -43.87
CA ALA A 67 16.71 3.71 -43.99
C ALA A 67 17.64 2.58 -44.42
N THR A 68 18.37 2.78 -45.52
CA THR A 68 19.44 1.90 -45.98
C THR A 68 20.64 2.04 -45.01
N PRO A 69 21.23 0.96 -44.47
CA PRO A 69 22.30 1.09 -43.49
C PRO A 69 23.64 1.40 -44.19
N SER A 70 24.10 2.65 -44.09
CA SER A 70 25.47 3.04 -44.45
C SER A 70 26.21 3.58 -43.22
N GLY A 71 27.12 2.77 -42.67
CA GLY A 71 27.99 3.11 -41.53
C GLY A 71 28.29 1.92 -40.62
N PRO A 72 29.35 1.96 -39.78
CA PRO A 72 29.73 0.84 -38.92
C PRO A 72 28.54 0.50 -38.01
N GLY A 73 27.93 -0.64 -38.29
CA GLY A 73 26.54 -0.91 -37.92
C GLY A 73 26.31 -1.03 -36.42
N TYR A 74 25.31 -0.31 -35.91
CA TYR A 74 24.78 -0.59 -34.58
C TYR A 74 24.03 -1.93 -34.62
N ARG A 75 24.45 -2.87 -33.78
CA ARG A 75 23.71 -4.12 -33.58
C ARG A 75 22.66 -3.91 -32.50
N ILE A 76 21.39 -3.86 -32.91
CA ILE A 76 20.26 -3.70 -31.99
C ILE A 76 20.14 -4.96 -31.12
N LYS A 77 20.03 -4.76 -29.81
CA LYS A 77 19.79 -5.81 -28.83
C LYS A 77 18.52 -5.49 -28.04
N SER A 78 17.75 -6.51 -27.71
CA SER A 78 16.67 -6.41 -26.73
C SER A 78 17.14 -7.00 -25.40
N GLY A 79 17.04 -6.22 -24.33
CA GLY A 79 17.35 -6.64 -22.97
C GLY A 79 16.08 -6.66 -22.11
N ALA A 80 15.99 -7.59 -21.17
CA ALA A 80 14.89 -7.67 -20.22
C ALA A 80 15.41 -7.48 -18.79
N ILE A 81 14.82 -6.52 -18.08
CA ILE A 81 15.06 -6.31 -16.65
C ILE A 81 13.94 -7.00 -15.88
N VAL A 82 14.19 -8.24 -15.47
CA VAL A 82 13.23 -9.01 -14.67
C VAL A 82 13.38 -8.58 -13.21
N THR A 83 12.26 -8.16 -12.62
CA THR A 83 12.21 -7.70 -11.23
C THR A 83 11.28 -8.55 -10.39
N ARG A 84 11.64 -8.76 -9.13
CA ARG A 84 10.75 -9.30 -8.09
C ARG A 84 10.37 -8.14 -7.17
N ALA A 85 9.08 -7.83 -7.08
CA ALA A 85 8.56 -6.78 -6.21
C ALA A 85 8.78 -7.09 -4.71
N PRO A 86 8.90 -6.09 -3.83
CA PRO A 86 8.98 -6.32 -2.39
C PRO A 86 7.70 -7.02 -1.90
N LEU A 87 7.88 -8.09 -1.13
CA LEU A 87 6.81 -8.88 -0.52
C LEU A 87 6.46 -8.38 0.89
N LEU A 88 7.41 -7.72 1.56
CA LEU A 88 7.21 -7.13 2.88
C LEU A 88 7.22 -5.61 2.81
N THR A 89 6.51 -4.98 3.74
CA THR A 89 6.62 -3.54 4.00
C THR A 89 8.02 -3.19 4.47
N ARG A 90 8.49 -1.96 4.20
CA ARG A 90 9.79 -1.50 4.69
C ARG A 90 9.82 -1.49 6.23
N PRO A 91 10.98 -1.76 6.86
CA PRO A 91 11.12 -1.49 8.29
C PRO A 91 10.94 0.01 8.57
N LEU A 92 10.31 0.32 9.70
CA LEU A 92 10.11 1.68 10.17
C LEU A 92 11.41 2.19 10.80
N THR A 93 11.72 3.46 10.58
CA THR A 93 12.80 4.13 11.31
C THR A 93 12.41 4.35 12.77
N ASP A 94 13.38 4.55 13.65
CA ASP A 94 13.10 4.77 15.08
C ASP A 94 12.24 6.02 15.32
N PHE A 95 12.46 7.07 14.52
CA PHE A 95 11.63 8.28 14.55
C PHE A 95 10.19 8.00 14.13
N GLU A 96 9.98 7.24 13.05
CA GLU A 96 8.63 6.90 12.59
C GLU A 96 7.89 6.04 13.61
N GLN A 97 8.58 5.10 14.25
CA GLN A 97 8.01 4.27 15.33
C GLN A 97 7.52 5.15 16.50
N ALA A 98 8.37 6.07 16.97
CA ALA A 98 8.01 7.01 18.03
C ALA A 98 6.86 7.94 17.61
N TYR A 99 6.88 8.45 16.38
CA TYR A 99 5.84 9.31 15.83
C TYR A 99 4.48 8.59 15.75
N PHE A 100 4.44 7.37 15.21
CA PHE A 100 3.19 6.60 15.14
C PHE A 100 2.66 6.28 16.52
N PHE A 101 3.55 5.94 17.46
CA PHE A 101 3.13 5.71 18.83
C PHE A 101 2.51 6.97 19.46
N TYR A 102 3.15 8.12 19.31
CA TYR A 102 2.63 9.41 19.76
C TYR A 102 1.22 9.67 19.19
N GLN A 103 1.04 9.43 17.89
CA GLN A 103 -0.25 9.62 17.24
C GLN A 103 -1.33 8.65 17.76
N LYS A 104 -0.98 7.41 18.12
CA LYS A 104 -1.94 6.48 18.73
C LYS A 104 -2.45 6.96 20.09
N ARG A 105 -1.59 7.53 20.94
CA ARG A 105 -2.02 8.11 22.22
C ARG A 105 -2.85 9.37 22.03
N LEU A 106 -2.54 10.18 21.02
CA LEU A 106 -3.36 11.33 20.65
C LEU A 106 -4.75 10.85 20.18
N GLU A 107 -4.79 9.83 19.33
CA GLU A 107 -6.03 9.22 18.86
C GLU A 107 -6.89 8.68 20.01
N GLU A 108 -6.30 8.04 21.02
CA GLU A 108 -7.02 7.57 22.23
C GLU A 108 -7.74 8.71 22.98
N ARG A 109 -7.23 9.96 22.90
CA ARG A 109 -7.89 11.14 23.50
C ARG A 109 -9.09 11.62 22.68
N LEU A 110 -8.92 11.65 21.36
CA LEU A 110 -9.90 12.25 20.45
C LEU A 110 -11.02 11.30 20.05
N THR A 111 -10.75 10.00 20.07
CA THR A 111 -11.70 9.00 19.61
C THR A 111 -12.85 8.78 20.60
N LEU A 112 -13.96 8.29 20.04
CA LEU A 112 -15.08 7.83 20.84
C LEU A 112 -14.66 6.60 21.66
N PRO A 113 -15.18 6.46 22.89
CA PRO A 113 -14.84 5.30 23.71
C PRO A 113 -15.34 4.01 23.04
N PHE A 114 -14.59 2.92 23.21
CA PHE A 114 -14.96 1.63 22.67
C PHE A 114 -16.25 1.09 23.32
N ILE A 115 -17.26 0.79 22.51
CA ILE A 115 -18.56 0.32 22.98
C ILE A 115 -18.55 -1.22 23.02
N THR A 116 -18.25 -1.79 24.18
CA THR A 116 -18.09 -3.24 24.35
C THR A 116 -19.35 -4.04 24.00
N SER A 117 -20.54 -3.52 24.30
CA SER A 117 -21.82 -4.20 24.06
C SER A 117 -22.16 -4.43 22.59
N VAL A 118 -21.53 -3.70 21.67
CA VAL A 118 -21.69 -3.89 20.21
C VAL A 118 -20.93 -5.13 19.73
N TYR A 119 -19.80 -5.44 20.37
CA TYR A 119 -18.91 -6.53 19.97
C TYR A 119 -19.12 -7.80 20.80
N PHE A 120 -19.42 -7.65 22.08
CA PHE A 120 -19.57 -8.74 23.02
C PHE A 120 -20.98 -8.75 23.62
N LYS A 121 -21.63 -9.92 23.58
CA LYS A 121 -22.88 -10.13 24.31
C LYS A 121 -22.57 -10.26 25.80
N GLN A 122 -23.53 -9.84 26.62
CA GLN A 122 -23.44 -10.02 28.08
C GLN A 122 -23.32 -11.51 28.43
N ASP A 123 -22.63 -11.80 29.54
CA ASP A 123 -22.46 -13.16 30.09
C ASP A 123 -21.86 -14.19 29.13
N THR A 124 -20.98 -13.75 28.22
CA THR A 124 -20.22 -14.64 27.34
C THR A 124 -18.79 -14.82 27.83
N PRO A 125 -18.17 -16.00 27.63
CA PRO A 125 -16.75 -16.23 27.96
C PRO A 125 -15.82 -15.18 27.35
N ALA A 126 -16.11 -14.73 26.13
CA ALA A 126 -15.36 -13.68 25.44
C ALA A 126 -15.42 -12.32 26.16
N LEU A 127 -16.57 -11.93 26.72
CA LEU A 127 -16.69 -10.70 27.50
C LEU A 127 -15.94 -10.80 28.82
N ILE A 128 -15.98 -11.97 29.48
CA ILE A 128 -15.26 -12.21 30.74
C ILE A 128 -13.75 -12.09 30.49
N ASP A 129 -13.23 -12.77 29.45
CA ASP A 129 -11.83 -12.71 29.05
C ASP A 129 -11.40 -11.27 28.70
N TRP A 130 -12.22 -10.56 27.93
CA TRP A 130 -12.01 -9.15 27.60
C TRP A 130 -11.90 -8.27 28.84
N ASN A 131 -12.85 -8.40 29.79
CA ASN A 131 -12.87 -7.60 31.01
C ASN A 131 -11.65 -7.88 31.89
N MET A 132 -11.22 -9.14 31.99
CA MET A 132 -9.99 -9.50 32.70
C MET A 132 -8.76 -8.86 32.05
N LYS A 133 -8.63 -8.94 30.72
CA LYS A 133 -7.50 -8.34 29.97
C LYS A 133 -7.47 -6.82 30.06
N VAL A 134 -8.62 -6.16 29.99
CA VAL A 134 -8.72 -4.69 30.14
C VAL A 134 -8.41 -4.25 31.57
N LYS A 135 -8.81 -5.04 32.57
CA LYS A 135 -8.47 -4.76 33.98
C LYS A 135 -6.96 -4.80 34.20
N ASP A 136 -6.26 -5.76 33.63
CA ASP A 136 -4.79 -5.83 33.67
C ASP A 136 -4.12 -4.61 33.01
N ARG A 137 -4.74 -4.06 31.97
CA ARG A 137 -4.34 -2.82 31.30
C ARG A 137 -4.84 -1.54 31.99
N GLN A 138 -5.36 -1.64 33.22
CA GLN A 138 -5.89 -0.50 33.99
C GLN A 138 -7.01 0.27 33.26
N GLY A 139 -7.82 -0.42 32.46
CA GLY A 139 -8.92 0.18 31.70
C GLY A 139 -8.57 0.63 30.29
N THR A 140 -7.31 0.54 29.87
CA THR A 140 -6.91 0.89 28.49
C THR A 140 -7.34 -0.19 27.49
N VAL A 141 -8.04 0.26 26.44
CA VAL A 141 -8.57 -0.62 25.39
C VAL A 141 -7.51 -0.93 24.33
N GLY A 142 -6.67 0.06 24.00
CA GLY A 142 -5.51 -0.14 23.13
C GLY A 142 -4.52 -1.12 23.74
N LYS A 143 -4.00 -2.04 22.94
CA LYS A 143 -3.13 -3.13 23.42
C LYS A 143 -1.65 -2.73 23.38
N ASP A 144 -1.31 -1.86 22.45
CA ASP A 144 0.04 -1.44 22.09
C ASP A 144 0.39 -0.03 22.62
N VAL A 145 -0.57 0.70 23.19
CA VAL A 145 -0.39 2.08 23.72
C VAL A 145 0.13 2.15 25.17
N GLY A 146 0.27 0.99 25.82
CA GLY A 146 0.64 0.88 27.23
C GLY A 146 -0.50 1.25 28.18
N MET A 147 -0.16 1.56 29.43
CA MET A 147 -1.11 1.99 30.46
C MET A 147 -1.42 3.49 30.30
N TYR A 148 -2.22 3.84 29.29
CA TYR A 148 -2.59 5.22 29.00
C TYR A 148 -4.10 5.37 28.85
N ASN A 149 -4.69 6.37 29.51
CA ASN A 149 -6.11 6.69 29.43
C ASN A 149 -6.29 8.17 29.10
N GLY A 150 -6.75 8.45 27.88
CA GLY A 150 -6.88 9.81 27.34
C GLY A 150 -7.98 10.66 27.99
N LYS A 151 -8.83 10.09 28.85
CA LYS A 151 -9.93 10.80 29.55
C LYS A 151 -9.74 10.86 31.07
N ALA A 152 -8.64 10.31 31.58
CA ALA A 152 -8.31 10.38 33.00
C ALA A 152 -7.69 11.74 33.38
N SER A 153 -7.59 12.03 34.68
CA SER A 153 -6.89 13.23 35.18
C SER A 153 -5.41 13.29 34.78
N ARG A 154 -4.80 12.12 34.53
CA ARG A 154 -3.41 11.96 34.05
C ARG A 154 -3.28 11.92 32.53
N ALA A 155 -4.31 12.30 31.77
CA ALA A 155 -4.27 12.30 30.30
C ALA A 155 -3.26 13.29 29.68
N TRP A 156 -2.67 14.18 30.48
CA TRP A 156 -1.59 15.06 30.04
C TRP A 156 -0.23 14.34 29.90
N ASP A 157 -0.09 13.17 30.51
CA ASP A 157 1.14 12.36 30.55
C ASP A 157 1.12 11.34 29.38
N ASP A 158 1.04 11.86 28.15
CA ASP A 158 0.87 11.06 26.93
C ASP A 158 2.16 10.86 26.13
N GLU A 159 3.22 11.59 26.40
CA GLU A 159 4.53 11.40 25.77
C GLU A 159 5.31 10.23 26.41
N LEU A 160 6.29 9.66 25.70
CA LEU A 160 7.26 8.74 26.33
C LEU A 160 8.61 9.42 26.46
N LEU A 161 9.37 8.94 27.44
CA LEU A 161 10.75 9.32 27.62
C LEU A 161 11.63 8.70 26.52
N VAL A 162 12.73 9.38 26.21
CA VAL A 162 13.71 8.90 25.24
C VAL A 162 14.29 7.57 25.73
N GLY A 163 14.32 6.57 24.84
CA GLY A 163 14.85 5.24 25.15
C GLY A 163 13.82 4.26 25.69
N ASP A 164 12.56 4.66 25.85
CA ASP A 164 11.48 3.72 26.13
C ASP A 164 11.33 2.71 24.97
N LYS A 165 11.08 1.45 25.33
CA LYS A 165 10.92 0.34 24.39
C LYS A 165 9.50 0.23 23.87
N LEU A 166 8.53 0.85 24.55
CA LEU A 166 7.11 0.67 24.25
C LEU A 166 6.71 1.15 22.85
N SER A 167 7.42 2.14 22.30
CA SER A 167 7.24 2.61 20.91
C SER A 167 7.78 1.64 19.85
N ARG A 168 8.63 0.67 20.22
CA ARG A 168 9.25 -0.26 19.28
C ARG A 168 8.24 -1.25 18.71
N HIS A 169 8.41 -1.58 17.44
CA HIS A 169 7.54 -2.54 16.76
C HIS A 169 7.55 -3.92 17.45
N GLU A 170 8.71 -4.40 17.91
CA GLU A 170 8.84 -5.69 18.59
C GLU A 170 7.96 -5.78 19.85
N THR A 171 8.00 -4.75 20.69
CA THR A 171 7.19 -4.68 21.91
C THR A 171 5.69 -4.61 21.57
N SER A 172 5.31 -3.92 20.50
CA SER A 172 3.91 -3.91 20.06
C SER A 172 3.41 -5.31 19.66
N VAL A 173 4.24 -6.10 18.96
CA VAL A 173 3.91 -7.47 18.55
C VAL A 173 3.82 -8.38 19.78
N GLU A 174 4.74 -8.25 20.73
CA GLU A 174 4.73 -9.01 21.99
C GLU A 174 3.45 -8.75 22.79
N LEU A 175 3.05 -7.48 22.95
CA LEU A 175 1.82 -7.11 23.65
C LEU A 175 0.56 -7.66 22.96
N LEU A 176 0.52 -7.64 21.63
CA LEU A 176 -0.58 -8.21 20.85
C LEU A 176 -0.64 -9.73 20.96
N LEU A 177 0.50 -10.43 20.95
CA LEU A 177 0.56 -11.87 21.16
C LEU A 177 0.12 -12.24 22.58
N LYS A 178 0.53 -11.48 23.59
CA LYS A 178 0.08 -11.68 24.98
C LYS A 178 -1.44 -11.52 25.13
N ASP A 179 -2.06 -10.59 24.39
CA ASP A 179 -3.52 -10.40 24.39
C ASP A 179 -4.26 -11.49 23.62
N ALA A 180 -3.65 -12.08 22.59
CA ALA A 180 -4.23 -13.15 21.79
C ALA A 180 -4.37 -14.49 22.56
N VAL A 181 -3.64 -14.67 23.66
CA VAL A 181 -3.78 -15.83 24.55
C VAL A 181 -5.18 -15.83 25.17
N MET A 182 -5.93 -16.91 24.99
CA MET A 182 -7.23 -17.13 25.65
C MET A 182 -7.02 -17.40 27.14
N ARG A 183 -7.75 -16.70 28.01
CA ARG A 183 -7.65 -16.89 29.47
C ARG A 183 -8.90 -17.48 30.09
N VAL A 184 -9.99 -17.57 29.32
CA VAL A 184 -11.27 -18.12 29.75
C VAL A 184 -11.64 -19.23 28.79
N SER A 185 -12.05 -20.38 29.33
CA SER A 185 -12.52 -21.54 28.56
C SER A 185 -13.96 -21.32 28.06
N ASP A 186 -14.42 -22.22 27.19
CA ASP A 186 -15.81 -22.19 26.69
C ASP A 186 -16.85 -22.36 27.82
N ASP A 187 -16.47 -23.01 28.92
CA ASP A 187 -17.29 -23.20 30.13
C ASP A 187 -17.27 -21.97 31.07
N ALA A 188 -16.70 -20.84 30.63
CA ALA A 188 -16.55 -19.60 31.40
C ALA A 188 -15.64 -19.72 32.65
N GLU A 189 -14.78 -20.74 32.69
CA GLU A 189 -13.79 -20.91 33.76
C GLU A 189 -12.44 -20.28 33.38
N ILE A 190 -11.70 -19.82 34.37
CA ILE A 190 -10.39 -19.20 34.16
C ILE A 190 -9.35 -20.29 33.92
N ILE A 191 -8.68 -20.24 32.78
CA ILE A 191 -7.62 -21.18 32.42
C ILE A 191 -6.37 -20.86 33.26
N PRO A 192 -5.82 -21.83 34.01
CA PRO A 192 -4.58 -21.66 34.76
C PRO A 192 -3.42 -21.36 33.80
N GLU A 193 -2.40 -20.63 34.25
CA GLU A 193 -1.37 -20.08 33.35
C GLU A 193 -0.55 -21.16 32.61
N GLU A 194 -0.38 -22.32 33.23
CA GLU A 194 0.33 -23.48 32.67
C GLU A 194 -0.40 -24.16 31.51
N ASP A 195 -1.74 -24.10 31.50
CA ASP A 195 -2.58 -24.72 30.46
C ASP A 195 -2.91 -23.76 29.31
N ARG A 196 -2.40 -22.52 29.36
CA ARG A 196 -2.65 -21.53 28.30
C ARG A 196 -1.83 -21.86 27.08
N VAL A 197 -2.51 -22.18 25.99
CA VAL A 197 -1.88 -22.41 24.69
C VAL A 197 -1.32 -21.09 24.13
N PRO A 198 0.00 -20.98 23.86
CA PRO A 198 0.58 -19.80 23.25
C PRO A 198 0.10 -19.63 21.79
N PRO A 199 -0.19 -18.41 21.33
CA PRO A 199 -0.53 -18.16 19.94
C PRO A 199 0.69 -18.38 19.03
N GLU A 200 0.43 -18.75 17.79
CA GLU A 200 1.47 -18.84 16.76
C GLU A 200 2.07 -17.46 16.48
N ALA A 201 3.39 -17.34 16.68
CA ALA A 201 4.11 -16.09 16.42
C ALA A 201 4.32 -15.87 14.91
N PRO A 202 4.31 -14.61 14.43
CA PRO A 202 4.63 -14.30 13.04
C PRO A 202 6.02 -14.81 12.65
N GLN A 203 6.16 -15.26 11.40
CA GLN A 203 7.45 -15.67 10.87
C GLN A 203 8.46 -14.50 10.86
N PRO A 204 9.75 -14.77 11.09
CA PRO A 204 10.76 -13.73 11.08
C PRO A 204 10.87 -13.09 9.69
N ARG A 205 11.13 -11.78 9.67
CA ARG A 205 11.32 -11.02 8.42
C ARG A 205 12.61 -11.38 7.68
N VAL A 206 13.58 -11.95 8.39
CA VAL A 206 14.88 -12.37 7.85
C VAL A 206 14.81 -13.86 7.52
N SER A 207 14.93 -14.19 6.24
CA SER A 207 14.90 -15.58 5.76
C SER A 207 16.23 -16.32 6.01
N GLU A 208 16.22 -17.64 5.86
CA GLU A 208 17.46 -18.44 5.85
C GLU A 208 18.38 -18.06 4.67
N ALA A 209 17.81 -17.65 3.53
CA ALA A 209 18.56 -17.16 2.38
C ALA A 209 19.24 -15.81 2.66
N ASP A 210 18.64 -14.96 3.50
CA ASP A 210 19.26 -13.72 3.99
C ASP A 210 20.46 -14.00 4.89
N LYS A 211 20.31 -14.93 5.83
CA LYS A 211 21.41 -15.33 6.73
C LYS A 211 22.59 -15.91 5.96
N LYS A 212 22.32 -16.74 4.95
CA LYS A 212 23.35 -17.36 4.10
C LYS A 212 23.89 -16.43 3.01
N GLY A 213 23.20 -15.32 2.73
CA GLY A 213 23.56 -14.41 1.64
C GLY A 213 23.41 -15.02 0.25
N ASP A 214 22.48 -15.96 0.05
CA ASP A 214 22.30 -16.66 -1.22
C ASP A 214 21.66 -15.75 -2.27
N LYS A 215 22.42 -15.41 -3.31
CA LYS A 215 21.98 -14.49 -4.38
C LYS A 215 21.11 -15.17 -5.44
N THR A 216 21.03 -16.50 -5.46
CA THR A 216 20.23 -17.26 -6.42
C THR A 216 18.78 -17.42 -5.97
N ARG A 217 18.53 -17.28 -4.67
CA ARG A 217 17.24 -17.46 -4.02
C ARG A 217 16.40 -16.19 -4.06
N LEU A 218 15.09 -16.36 -4.29
CA LEU A 218 14.12 -15.27 -4.39
C LEU A 218 13.49 -14.87 -3.05
N ASP A 219 13.60 -15.73 -2.04
CA ASP A 219 13.16 -15.52 -0.66
C ASP A 219 14.11 -14.64 0.17
N ARG A 220 15.18 -14.12 -0.43
CA ARG A 220 16.13 -13.17 0.18
C ARG A 220 15.66 -11.72 0.07
N ALA A 221 15.84 -10.87 1.08
CA ALA A 221 15.53 -9.44 1.06
C ALA A 221 14.11 -9.17 0.59
N MET A 222 13.14 -9.74 1.31
CA MET A 222 11.72 -9.66 0.97
C MET A 222 11.16 -8.24 1.01
N ASP A 223 11.81 -7.30 1.70
CA ASP A 223 11.47 -5.88 1.78
C ASP A 223 12.02 -5.03 0.62
N ARG A 224 12.79 -5.62 -0.30
CA ARG A 224 13.43 -4.93 -1.42
C ARG A 224 13.06 -5.52 -2.76
N THR A 225 13.17 -4.71 -3.81
CA THR A 225 13.08 -5.18 -5.19
C THR A 225 14.36 -5.90 -5.58
N LEU A 226 14.25 -7.14 -6.06
CA LEU A 226 15.39 -7.87 -6.63
C LEU A 226 15.40 -7.76 -8.14
N TYR A 227 16.60 -7.72 -8.71
CA TYR A 227 16.83 -7.66 -10.16
C TYR A 227 17.59 -8.91 -10.60
N LEU A 228 17.12 -9.56 -11.66
CA LEU A 228 17.83 -10.69 -12.26
C LEU A 228 19.04 -10.17 -13.04
N VAL A 229 20.22 -10.64 -12.68
CA VAL A 229 21.47 -10.35 -13.40
C VAL A 229 22.13 -11.69 -13.74
N VAL A 230 22.61 -11.82 -14.97
CA VAL A 230 23.23 -13.06 -15.46
C VAL A 230 24.70 -12.77 -15.78
N LYS A 231 25.56 -13.76 -15.51
CA LYS A 231 26.96 -13.71 -15.87
C LYS A 231 27.12 -14.35 -17.26
N ARG A 232 27.68 -13.62 -18.23
CA ARG A 232 27.98 -14.21 -19.55
C ARG A 232 29.18 -15.15 -19.43
N ASP A 233 29.05 -16.35 -20.00
CA ASP A 233 30.15 -17.31 -20.11
C ASP A 233 31.13 -16.88 -21.21
N GLY A 234 32.43 -16.84 -20.89
CA GLY A 234 33.49 -16.44 -21.82
C GLY A 234 34.75 -15.93 -21.10
N LYS A 235 35.81 -15.60 -21.88
CA LYS A 235 37.07 -15.05 -21.35
C LYS A 235 36.90 -13.74 -20.57
N ASP A 236 35.87 -12.97 -20.92
CA ASP A 236 35.49 -11.73 -20.24
C ASP A 236 34.13 -11.90 -19.52
N ALA A 237 34.15 -12.60 -18.40
CA ALA A 237 32.96 -12.85 -17.60
C ALA A 237 32.44 -11.53 -16.98
N LYS A 238 31.41 -10.95 -17.60
CA LYS A 238 30.76 -9.70 -17.17
C LYS A 238 29.33 -9.98 -16.71
N TRP A 239 28.92 -9.29 -15.65
CA TRP A 239 27.54 -9.28 -15.18
C TRP A 239 26.73 -8.30 -16.03
N GLU A 240 25.68 -8.78 -16.67
CA GLU A 240 24.77 -7.96 -17.48
C GLU A 240 23.32 -8.38 -17.25
N PHE A 241 22.40 -7.48 -17.59
CA PHE A 241 21.01 -7.89 -17.72
C PHE A 241 20.87 -8.86 -18.89
N PRO A 242 19.98 -9.86 -18.80
CA PRO A 242 19.70 -10.74 -19.90
C PRO A 242 19.38 -9.96 -21.18
N ALA A 243 20.17 -10.18 -22.23
CA ALA A 243 20.02 -9.47 -23.50
C ALA A 243 20.40 -10.36 -24.69
N ALA A 244 19.60 -10.27 -25.74
CA ALA A 244 19.80 -10.97 -27.01
C ALA A 244 19.87 -9.98 -28.18
N ALA A 245 20.58 -10.36 -29.25
CA ALA A 245 20.53 -9.62 -30.50
C ALA A 245 19.16 -9.84 -31.17
N LEU A 246 18.59 -8.78 -31.75
CA LEU A 246 17.33 -8.90 -32.48
C LEU A 246 17.57 -9.53 -33.85
N SER A 247 16.69 -10.45 -34.25
CA SER A 247 16.50 -10.84 -35.65
C SER A 247 15.55 -9.86 -36.33
N THR A 248 15.52 -9.85 -37.67
CA THR A 248 14.67 -8.93 -38.44
C THR A 248 13.16 -9.22 -38.30
N GLU A 249 12.80 -10.41 -37.82
CA GLU A 249 11.43 -10.93 -37.88
C GLU A 249 10.63 -10.77 -36.58
N GLU A 250 11.27 -10.40 -35.46
CA GLU A 250 10.64 -10.36 -34.13
C GLU A 250 10.60 -8.94 -33.53
N ASN A 251 9.52 -8.60 -32.83
CA ASN A 251 9.41 -7.32 -32.13
C ASN A 251 10.26 -7.31 -30.84
N LEU A 252 10.70 -6.13 -30.38
CA LEU A 252 11.55 -6.00 -29.19
C LEU A 252 11.02 -6.71 -27.93
N HIS A 253 9.70 -6.65 -27.70
CA HIS A 253 9.05 -7.23 -26.53
C HIS A 253 8.89 -8.76 -26.63
N GLU A 254 8.69 -9.29 -27.84
CA GLU A 254 8.60 -10.72 -28.12
C GLU A 254 9.96 -11.40 -27.90
N VAL A 255 11.04 -10.81 -28.44
CA VAL A 255 12.40 -11.29 -28.20
C VAL A 255 12.71 -11.30 -26.70
N GLY A 256 12.35 -10.20 -26.03
CA GLY A 256 12.49 -10.03 -24.58
C GLY A 256 11.89 -11.17 -23.77
N PHE A 257 10.67 -11.57 -24.11
CA PHE A 257 9.96 -12.66 -23.45
C PHE A 257 10.48 -14.05 -23.82
N SER A 258 10.75 -14.27 -25.12
CA SER A 258 11.21 -15.55 -25.67
C SER A 258 12.55 -15.97 -25.06
N PHE A 259 13.54 -15.08 -24.97
CA PHE A 259 14.85 -15.48 -24.45
C PHE A 259 14.82 -15.80 -22.94
N VAL A 260 13.98 -15.11 -22.15
CA VAL A 260 13.85 -15.37 -20.70
C VAL A 260 13.25 -16.76 -20.48
N THR A 261 12.25 -17.13 -21.28
CA THR A 261 11.60 -18.44 -21.20
C THR A 261 12.51 -19.56 -21.71
N LEU A 262 13.27 -19.35 -22.80
CA LEU A 262 14.23 -20.33 -23.33
C LEU A 262 15.43 -20.57 -22.41
N SER A 263 15.88 -19.56 -21.67
CA SER A 263 16.97 -19.73 -20.68
C SER A 263 16.59 -20.69 -19.55
N ARG A 264 15.28 -20.90 -19.31
CA ARG A 264 14.75 -21.86 -18.33
C ARG A 264 14.82 -23.31 -18.79
N LEU A 265 14.94 -23.57 -20.10
CA LEU A 265 14.97 -24.91 -20.69
C LEU A 265 16.38 -25.48 -20.86
N ARG A 266 17.43 -24.67 -20.64
CA ARG A 266 18.84 -25.06 -20.78
C ARG A 266 19.61 -25.13 -19.45
N GLY A 267 18.92 -24.97 -18.31
CA GLY A 267 19.49 -25.07 -16.97
C GLY A 267 19.13 -26.38 -16.29
#